data_AF-A0A820ND21-F1
#
_entry.id   AF-A0A820ND21-F1
#
_cell.length_a   1.000
_cell.length_b   1.000
_cell.length_c   1.000
_cell.angle_alpha   90.00
_cell.angle_beta   90.00
_cell.angle_gamma   90.00
#
_symmetry.space_group_name_H-M   'P 1'
#
loop_
_entity.id
_entity.type
_entity.pdbx_description
1 polymer ?
#
loop_
_entity_poly.entity_id
_entity_poly.type
_entity_poly.pdbx_seq_one_letter_code
_entity_poly.pdbx_strand_id
1 'polypeptide(L)'
;MLAYIKWDCNAVIYNAYSSTNPHQSHLYVDYVHGLYNVLDRLRRKYPTVPIMLCSGGGGRVDYGALQYFTEFWPSDNTDGIERVFIQWSYSFFFPAIATCNHVTDWGKQSLKFRTDVAMMGKLGYDIVVSKLDEHELSFSQESLRIYNRIKHIIWYGDLFRLVS
;
A
#
# COMPACT_ATOMS: atom_id res chain seq x y z
N MET A 1 10.94 -8.32 -18.26
CA MET A 1 10.32 -9.11 -17.19
C MET A 1 9.53 -8.16 -16.31
N LEU A 2 8.27 -8.46 -15.99
CA LEU A 2 7.45 -7.61 -15.14
C LEU A 2 7.80 -7.89 -13.67
N ALA A 3 8.34 -6.89 -12.97
CA ALA A 3 8.85 -7.07 -11.60
C ALA A 3 7.80 -6.75 -10.51
N TYR A 4 6.84 -5.89 -10.82
CA TYR A 4 5.91 -5.33 -9.85
C TYR A 4 4.70 -4.69 -10.54
N ILE A 5 3.53 -4.69 -9.90
CA ILE A 5 2.33 -3.98 -10.37
C ILE A 5 1.73 -3.17 -9.21
N LYS A 6 1.44 -1.88 -9.44
CA LYS A 6 0.49 -1.11 -8.61
C LYS A 6 -0.86 -1.09 -9.35
N TRP A 7 -1.90 -1.69 -8.77
CA TRP A 7 -3.24 -1.76 -9.35
C TRP A 7 -4.15 -0.75 -8.66
N ASP A 8 -4.52 0.31 -9.37
CA ASP A 8 -5.26 1.43 -8.80
C ASP A 8 -6.72 1.53 -9.27
N CYS A 9 -7.56 2.20 -8.50
CA CYS A 9 -8.96 2.49 -8.80
C CYS A 9 -9.38 3.82 -8.16
N ASN A 10 -9.34 4.89 -8.95
CA ASN A 10 -9.47 6.26 -8.45
C ASN A 10 -10.88 6.84 -8.47
N ALA A 11 -11.90 6.01 -8.71
CA ALA A 11 -13.28 6.46 -8.76
C ALA A 11 -14.23 5.38 -8.27
N VAL A 12 -15.27 5.84 -7.56
CA VAL A 12 -16.46 5.03 -7.32
C VAL A 12 -17.28 4.90 -8.60
N ILE A 13 -18.18 3.93 -8.63
CA ILE A 13 -19.08 3.74 -9.77
C ILE A 13 -20.14 4.84 -9.72
N TYR A 14 -20.15 5.69 -10.75
CA TYR A 14 -21.22 6.66 -11.01
C TYR A 14 -22.10 6.13 -12.16
N ASN A 15 -23.41 6.38 -12.10
CA ASN A 15 -24.36 5.99 -13.16
C ASN A 15 -24.29 4.50 -13.52
N ALA A 16 -24.33 3.64 -12.51
CA ALA A 16 -24.16 2.20 -12.66
C ALA A 16 -25.22 1.61 -13.61
N TYR A 17 -24.78 1.13 -14.77
CA TYR A 17 -25.60 0.47 -15.77
C TYR A 17 -24.75 -0.47 -16.63
N SER A 18 -25.35 -1.53 -17.16
CA SER A 18 -24.72 -2.38 -18.19
C SER A 18 -25.72 -2.78 -19.27
N SER A 19 -25.43 -2.51 -20.53
CA SER A 19 -26.29 -2.89 -21.66
C SER A 19 -26.43 -4.40 -21.85
N THR A 20 -25.53 -5.18 -21.27
CA THR A 20 -25.50 -6.65 -21.39
C THR A 20 -25.97 -7.36 -20.13
N ASN A 21 -26.25 -6.64 -19.04
CA ASN A 21 -26.77 -7.24 -17.81
C ASN A 21 -28.32 -7.21 -17.84
N PRO A 22 -29.00 -8.37 -17.88
CA PRO A 22 -30.46 -8.41 -17.82
C PRO A 22 -31.02 -8.00 -16.44
N HIS A 23 -30.19 -8.04 -15.38
CA HIS A 23 -30.56 -7.74 -14.00
C HIS A 23 -29.73 -6.58 -13.44
N GLN A 24 -30.10 -5.34 -13.77
CA GLN A 24 -29.38 -4.13 -13.32
C GLN A 24 -29.23 -4.06 -11.79
N SER A 25 -30.17 -4.62 -11.03
CA SER A 25 -30.10 -4.70 -9.56
C SER A 25 -28.90 -5.51 -9.04
N HIS A 26 -28.33 -6.40 -9.84
CA HIS A 26 -27.18 -7.24 -9.46
C HIS A 26 -25.84 -6.65 -9.90
N LEU A 27 -25.84 -5.53 -10.62
CA LEU A 27 -24.67 -4.99 -11.31
C LEU A 27 -23.44 -4.83 -10.40
N TYR A 28 -23.62 -4.37 -9.15
CA TYR A 28 -22.50 -4.21 -8.22
C TYR A 28 -21.86 -5.54 -7.81
N VAL A 29 -22.69 -6.56 -7.56
CA VAL A 29 -22.20 -7.90 -7.22
C VAL A 29 -21.50 -8.51 -8.43
N ASP A 30 -22.12 -8.42 -9.61
CA ASP A 30 -21.55 -8.93 -10.85
C ASP A 30 -20.25 -8.22 -11.23
N TYR A 31 -20.15 -6.92 -10.97
CA TYR A 31 -18.92 -6.15 -11.14
C TYR A 31 -17.79 -6.68 -10.27
N VAL A 32 -18.05 -6.92 -8.98
CA VAL A 32 -17.04 -7.47 -8.05
C VAL A 32 -16.61 -8.87 -8.47
N HIS A 33 -17.55 -9.75 -8.86
CA HIS A 33 -17.21 -11.07 -9.41
C HIS A 33 -16.38 -10.97 -10.71
N GLY A 34 -16.73 -10.05 -11.60
CA GLY A 34 -15.97 -9.78 -12.81
C GLY A 34 -14.55 -9.29 -12.52
N LEU A 35 -14.40 -8.38 -11.55
CA LEU A 35 -13.09 -7.90 -11.08
C LEU A 35 -12.25 -9.07 -10.54
N TYR A 36 -12.81 -9.91 -9.66
CA TYR A 36 -12.08 -11.06 -9.13
C TYR A 36 -11.70 -12.07 -10.21
N ASN A 37 -12.55 -12.31 -11.23
CA ASN A 37 -12.18 -13.13 -12.38
C ASN A 37 -10.96 -12.56 -13.15
N VAL A 38 -10.89 -11.23 -13.31
CA VAL A 38 -9.72 -10.57 -13.91
C VAL A 38 -8.48 -10.81 -13.05
N LEU A 39 -8.59 -10.59 -11.74
CA LEU A 39 -7.47 -10.77 -10.80
C LEU A 39 -7.00 -12.22 -10.71
N ASP A 40 -7.90 -13.20 -10.78
CA ASP A 40 -7.59 -14.63 -10.87
C ASP A 40 -6.73 -14.95 -12.09
N ARG A 41 -7.12 -14.44 -13.26
CA ARG A 41 -6.34 -14.63 -14.50
C ARG A 41 -4.98 -13.97 -14.40
N LEU A 42 -4.92 -12.78 -13.80
CA LEU A 42 -3.67 -12.06 -13.56
C LEU A 42 -2.74 -12.86 -12.65
N ARG A 43 -3.26 -13.39 -11.54
CA ARG A 43 -2.50 -14.22 -10.59
C ARG A 43 -2.03 -15.54 -11.20
N ARG A 44 -2.86 -16.19 -12.02
CA ARG A 44 -2.44 -17.39 -12.78
C ARG A 44 -1.30 -17.10 -13.75
N LYS A 45 -1.33 -15.94 -14.41
CA LYS A 45 -0.28 -15.53 -15.36
C LYS A 45 1.01 -15.07 -14.68
N TYR A 46 0.90 -14.42 -13.52
CA TYR A 46 2.00 -13.81 -12.78
C TYR A 46 1.97 -14.24 -11.30
N PRO A 47 2.20 -15.53 -11.00
CA PRO A 47 1.98 -16.08 -9.65
C PRO A 47 2.91 -15.48 -8.60
N THR A 48 4.11 -15.06 -9.00
CA THR A 48 5.15 -14.57 -8.09
C THR A 48 5.36 -13.06 -8.14
N VAL A 49 4.71 -12.34 -9.06
CA VAL A 49 4.86 -10.89 -9.19
C VAL A 49 4.12 -10.22 -8.02
N PRO A 50 4.78 -9.38 -7.21
CA PRO A 50 4.10 -8.59 -6.20
C PRO A 50 3.13 -7.62 -6.86
N ILE A 51 1.93 -7.51 -6.28
CA ILE A 51 0.89 -6.60 -6.76
C ILE A 51 0.36 -5.85 -5.56
N MET A 52 0.44 -4.53 -5.62
CA MET A 52 -0.10 -3.63 -4.61
C MET A 52 -1.50 -3.20 -5.00
N LEU A 53 -2.42 -3.33 -4.05
CA LEU A 53 -3.76 -2.78 -4.13
C LEU A 53 -3.74 -1.28 -3.82
N CYS A 54 -4.38 -0.50 -4.68
CA CYS A 54 -4.60 0.93 -4.48
C CYS A 54 -6.01 1.30 -4.96
N SER A 55 -6.61 2.28 -4.30
CA SER A 55 -7.88 2.88 -4.68
C SER A 55 -7.91 4.31 -4.15
N GLY A 56 -7.11 5.19 -4.76
CA GLY A 56 -6.85 6.53 -4.21
C GLY A 56 -6.32 6.47 -2.77
N GLY A 57 -5.31 5.63 -2.55
CA GLY A 57 -4.99 5.14 -1.21
C GLY A 57 -5.77 3.88 -0.85
N GLY A 58 -6.30 3.84 0.37
CA GLY A 58 -6.89 2.65 0.97
C GLY A 58 -8.38 2.43 0.72
N GLY A 59 -8.97 3.05 -0.31
CA GLY A 59 -10.43 3.07 -0.52
C GLY A 59 -11.11 1.71 -0.75
N ARG A 60 -10.34 0.63 -0.92
CA ARG A 60 -10.86 -0.73 -1.16
C ARG A 60 -9.98 -1.80 -0.51
N VAL A 61 -9.45 -1.52 0.68
CA VAL A 61 -8.58 -2.48 1.39
C VAL A 61 -9.45 -3.41 2.23
N ASP A 62 -9.53 -4.67 1.81
CA ASP A 62 -10.26 -5.73 2.50
C ASP A 62 -9.61 -7.10 2.26
N TYR A 63 -9.94 -8.07 3.11
CA TYR A 63 -9.37 -9.42 3.02
C TYR A 63 -9.78 -10.19 1.77
N GLY A 64 -10.93 -9.88 1.15
CA GLY A 64 -11.33 -10.51 -0.11
C GLY A 64 -10.43 -10.07 -1.26
N ALA A 65 -10.16 -8.77 -1.36
CA ALA A 65 -9.20 -8.24 -2.31
C ALA A 65 -7.77 -8.74 -2.02
N LEU A 66 -7.32 -8.74 -0.76
CA LEU A 66 -5.94 -9.12 -0.40
C LEU A 66 -5.54 -10.56 -0.76
N GLN A 67 -6.48 -11.45 -1.07
CA GLN A 67 -6.14 -12.77 -1.65
C GLN A 67 -5.37 -12.64 -2.98
N TYR A 68 -5.56 -11.52 -3.68
CA TYR A 68 -4.95 -11.21 -4.98
C TYR A 68 -3.83 -10.18 -4.88
N PHE A 69 -3.47 -9.66 -3.71
CA PHE A 69 -2.49 -8.59 -3.55
C PHE A 69 -1.49 -8.95 -2.45
N THR A 70 -0.23 -8.58 -2.65
CA THR A 70 0.82 -8.84 -1.66
C THR A 70 0.90 -7.76 -0.59
N GLU A 71 0.37 -6.58 -0.90
CA GLU A 71 0.35 -5.39 -0.06
C GLU A 71 -0.69 -4.40 -0.58
N PHE A 72 -0.93 -3.33 0.17
CA PHE A 72 -1.77 -2.23 -0.24
C PHE A 72 -1.14 -0.88 0.09
N TRP A 73 -1.54 0.13 -0.68
CA TRP A 73 -1.23 1.52 -0.44
C TRP A 73 -2.27 2.10 0.54
N PRO A 74 -1.92 2.39 1.80
CA PRO A 74 -2.91 2.67 2.84
C PRO A 74 -3.57 4.05 2.72
N SER A 75 -2.88 5.03 2.13
CA SER A 75 -3.40 6.39 1.91
C SER A 75 -2.51 7.17 0.95
N ASP A 76 -3.11 8.00 0.10
CA ASP A 76 -2.39 9.03 -0.67
C ASP A 76 -1.89 10.18 0.23
N ASN A 77 -2.42 10.31 1.44
CA ASN A 77 -1.82 11.18 2.44
C ASN A 77 -0.54 10.53 2.98
N THR A 78 0.59 11.14 2.67
CA THR A 78 1.93 10.70 3.05
C THR A 78 2.62 11.67 4.01
N ASP A 79 1.88 12.63 4.59
CA ASP A 79 2.39 13.42 5.73
C ASP A 79 2.75 12.49 6.88
N GLY A 80 3.95 12.69 7.46
CA GLY A 80 4.47 11.80 8.48
C GLY A 80 3.61 11.73 9.75
N ILE A 81 3.00 12.85 10.16
CA ILE A 81 2.16 12.88 11.38
C ILE A 81 0.85 12.15 11.12
N GLU A 82 0.19 12.46 10.00
CA GLU A 82 -1.06 11.80 9.61
C GLU A 82 -0.87 10.29 9.43
N ARG A 83 0.28 9.87 8.88
CA ARG A 83 0.63 8.46 8.72
C ARG A 83 0.77 7.70 10.03
N VAL A 84 1.11 8.35 11.16
CA VAL A 84 1.09 7.68 12.47
C VAL A 84 -0.33 7.19 12.79
N PHE A 85 -1.33 8.05 12.67
CA PHE A 85 -2.72 7.70 12.99
C PHE A 85 -3.34 6.72 11.98
N ILE A 86 -3.04 6.91 10.68
CA ILE A 86 -3.52 6.03 9.61
C ILE A 86 -2.96 4.61 9.81
N GLN A 87 -1.65 4.49 9.99
CA GLN A 87 -0.99 3.18 10.15
C GLN A 87 -1.36 2.53 11.48
N TRP A 88 -1.53 3.31 12.55
CA TRP A 88 -2.08 2.84 13.82
C TRP A 88 -3.45 2.20 13.63
N SER A 89 -4.36 2.86 12.91
CA SER A 89 -5.72 2.37 12.67
C SER A 89 -5.71 1.09 11.82
N TYR A 90 -4.89 1.03 10.76
CA TYR A 90 -4.76 -0.20 9.96
C TYR A 90 -4.23 -1.38 10.76
N SER A 91 -3.34 -1.15 11.73
CA SER A 91 -2.74 -2.22 12.55
C SER A 91 -3.73 -2.97 13.45
N PHE A 92 -4.97 -2.51 13.59
CA PHE A 92 -6.03 -3.27 14.26
C PHE A 92 -6.52 -4.45 13.43
N PHE A 93 -6.46 -4.34 12.11
CA PHE A 93 -7.06 -5.31 11.20
C PHE A 93 -6.02 -5.99 10.33
N PHE A 94 -4.96 -5.29 9.91
CA PHE A 94 -4.00 -5.82 8.94
C PHE A 94 -2.60 -5.95 9.55
N PRO A 95 -1.85 -7.01 9.18
CA PRO A 95 -0.47 -7.15 9.61
C PRO A 95 0.41 -6.10 8.93
N ALA A 96 1.53 -5.72 9.58
CA ALA A 96 2.44 -4.70 9.07
C ALA A 96 2.96 -4.98 7.65
N ILE A 97 3.21 -6.25 7.31
CA ILE A 97 3.63 -6.67 5.95
C ILE A 97 2.61 -6.29 4.87
N ALA A 98 1.32 -6.17 5.19
CA ALA A 98 0.32 -5.82 4.19
C ALA A 98 0.37 -4.33 3.82
N THR A 99 0.94 -3.47 4.66
CA THR A 99 0.96 -2.01 4.46
C THR A 99 2.22 -1.56 3.74
N CYS A 100 2.08 -0.81 2.65
CA CYS A 100 3.21 -0.21 1.95
C CYS A 100 3.31 1.29 2.26
N ASN A 101 4.42 1.70 2.87
CA ASN A 101 4.59 3.00 3.48
C ASN A 101 5.81 3.67 2.86
N HIS A 102 5.60 4.73 2.09
CA HIS A 102 6.68 5.42 1.40
C HIS A 102 7.02 6.74 2.07
N VAL A 103 8.32 7.02 2.10
CA VAL A 103 8.84 8.36 2.35
C VAL A 103 8.57 9.20 1.12
N THR A 104 7.90 10.33 1.28
CA THR A 104 7.64 11.32 0.20
C THR A 104 8.04 12.71 0.67
N ASP A 105 8.08 13.70 -0.22
CA ASP A 105 8.35 15.10 0.12
C ASP A 105 7.16 15.83 0.78
N TRP A 106 6.08 15.11 1.12
CA TRP A 106 4.93 15.68 1.83
C TRP A 106 5.24 15.90 3.31
N GLY A 107 4.85 17.07 3.81
CA GLY A 107 4.91 17.41 5.23
C GLY A 107 6.10 18.30 5.56
N LYS A 108 6.23 18.66 6.84
CA LYS A 108 7.30 19.54 7.35
C LYS A 108 8.32 18.81 8.21
N GLN A 109 8.10 17.51 8.44
CA GLN A 109 8.92 16.73 9.34
C GLN A 109 10.23 16.31 8.65
N SER A 110 11.26 16.12 9.47
CA SER A 110 12.58 15.71 8.98
C SER A 110 12.51 14.40 8.18
N LEU A 111 13.48 14.21 7.27
CA LEU A 111 13.62 12.96 6.53
C LEU A 111 13.69 11.75 7.48
N LYS A 112 14.37 11.91 8.63
CA LYS A 112 14.43 10.90 9.67
C LYS A 112 13.04 10.52 10.19
N PHE A 113 12.23 11.50 10.58
CA PHE A 113 10.89 11.23 11.10
C PHE A 113 10.01 10.51 10.08
N ARG A 114 9.98 11.00 8.84
CA ARG A 114 9.21 10.38 7.74
C ARG A 114 9.67 8.94 7.49
N THR A 115 10.99 8.70 7.55
CA THR A 115 11.58 7.36 7.39
C THR A 115 11.18 6.43 8.53
N ASP A 116 11.29 6.88 9.79
CA ASP A 116 10.91 6.08 10.96
C ASP A 116 9.43 5.67 10.90
N VAL A 117 8.54 6.60 10.53
CA VAL A 117 7.11 6.30 10.35
C VAL A 117 6.88 5.31 9.20
N ALA A 118 7.58 5.47 8.08
CA ALA A 118 7.46 4.56 6.93
C ALA A 118 7.97 3.15 7.26
N MET A 119 8.97 3.02 8.13
CA MET A 119 9.50 1.71 8.58
C MET A 119 8.49 0.86 9.36
N MET A 120 7.33 1.38 9.80
CA MET A 120 6.30 0.57 10.49
C MET A 120 5.62 -0.49 9.59
N GLY A 121 5.88 -0.48 8.28
CA GLY A 121 5.38 -1.47 7.33
C GLY A 121 6.42 -1.78 6.25
N LYS A 122 6.00 -2.02 5.01
CA LYS A 122 6.89 -2.16 3.85
C LYS A 122 7.40 -0.78 3.42
N LEU A 123 8.66 -0.50 3.74
CA LEU A 123 9.32 0.78 3.44
C LEU A 123 9.54 0.94 1.93
N GLY A 124 9.22 2.12 1.41
CA GLY A 124 9.64 2.59 0.10
C GLY A 124 10.03 4.08 0.12
N TYR A 125 10.53 4.57 -1.01
CA TYR A 125 10.90 5.96 -1.21
C TYR A 125 10.29 6.45 -2.52
N ASP A 126 9.42 7.46 -2.41
CA ASP A 126 8.82 8.21 -3.51
C ASP A 126 9.26 9.68 -3.41
N ILE A 127 10.58 9.87 -3.46
CA ILE A 127 11.24 11.19 -3.45
C ILE A 127 12.19 11.31 -4.64
N VAL A 128 12.48 12.54 -5.04
CA VAL A 128 13.42 12.80 -6.14
C VAL A 128 14.85 12.66 -5.61
N VAL A 129 15.44 11.47 -5.75
CA VAL A 129 16.78 11.14 -5.22
C VAL A 129 17.86 12.16 -5.60
N SER A 130 17.81 12.71 -6.82
CA SER A 130 18.79 13.71 -7.29
C SER A 130 18.70 15.07 -6.60
N LYS A 131 17.68 15.30 -5.75
CA LYS A 131 17.52 16.51 -4.95
C LYS A 131 17.98 16.36 -3.50
N LEU A 132 18.35 15.15 -3.08
CA LEU A 132 18.88 14.92 -1.74
C LEU A 132 20.29 15.50 -1.65
N ASP A 133 20.57 16.19 -0.55
CA ASP A 133 21.94 16.54 -0.22
C ASP A 133 22.76 15.30 0.19
N GLU A 134 24.07 15.46 0.36
CA GLU A 134 24.97 14.35 0.71
C GLU A 134 24.60 13.70 2.06
N HIS A 135 24.12 14.49 3.02
CA HIS A 135 23.71 13.99 4.33
C HIS A 135 22.40 13.20 4.25
N GLU A 136 21.41 13.70 3.52
CA GLU A 136 20.11 13.05 3.29
C GLU A 136 20.24 11.75 2.50
N LEU A 137 21.09 11.74 1.47
CA LEU A 137 21.38 10.55 0.68
C LEU A 137 22.08 9.48 1.54
N SER A 138 23.10 9.88 2.30
CA SER A 138 23.82 8.98 3.21
C SER A 138 22.88 8.41 4.29
N PHE A 139 22.03 9.26 4.89
CA PHE A 139 21.00 8.84 5.84
C PHE A 139 20.02 7.83 5.23
N SER A 140 19.54 8.07 4.02
CA SER A 140 18.60 7.17 3.33
C SER A 140 19.23 5.81 3.03
N GLN A 141 20.50 5.80 2.61
CA GLN A 141 21.25 4.55 2.36
C GLN A 141 21.49 3.75 3.65
N GLU A 142 21.84 4.43 4.75
CA GLU A 142 21.96 3.79 6.07
C GLU A 142 20.62 3.23 6.53
N SER A 143 19.54 4.01 6.38
CA SER A 143 18.18 3.61 6.73
C SER A 143 17.75 2.35 5.97
N LEU A 144 18.05 2.25 4.66
CA LEU A 144 17.79 1.03 3.89
C LEU A 144 18.64 -0.16 4.37
N ARG A 145 19.89 0.04 4.79
CA ARG A 145 20.74 -1.02 5.35
C ARG A 145 20.17 -1.53 6.68
N ILE A 146 19.78 -0.62 7.57
CA ILE A 146 19.11 -0.95 8.84
C ILE A 146 17.80 -1.69 8.56
N TYR A 147 16.94 -1.13 7.71
CA TYR A 147 15.66 -1.71 7.36
C TYR A 147 15.81 -3.13 6.81
N ASN A 148 16.78 -3.37 5.91
CA ASN A 148 17.03 -4.72 5.40
C ASN A 148 17.42 -5.73 6.48
N ARG A 149 18.07 -5.30 7.56
CA ARG A 149 18.40 -6.15 8.71
C ARG A 149 17.18 -6.46 9.58
N ILE A 150 16.23 -5.53 9.71
CA ILE A 150 15.11 -5.64 10.66
C ILE A 150 13.75 -5.93 10.00
N LYS A 151 13.63 -5.84 8.67
CA LYS A 151 12.34 -5.95 7.97
C LYS A 151 11.62 -7.26 8.21
N HIS A 152 12.34 -8.37 8.42
CA HIS A 152 11.69 -9.64 8.75
C HIS A 152 10.96 -9.58 10.10
N ILE A 153 11.50 -8.85 11.07
CA ILE A 153 10.86 -8.62 12.37
C ILE A 153 9.64 -7.72 12.20
N ILE A 154 9.75 -6.68 11.38
CA ILE A 154 8.63 -5.77 11.09
C ILE A 154 7.51 -6.49 10.34
N TRP A 155 7.85 -7.32 9.35
CA TRP A 155 6.88 -7.98 8.48
C TRP A 155 6.16 -9.14 9.15
N TYR A 156 6.86 -9.92 9.96
CA TYR A 156 6.37 -11.20 10.48
C TYR A 156 6.37 -11.31 12.01
N GLY A 157 6.88 -10.31 12.71
CA GLY A 157 6.88 -10.28 14.17
C GLY A 157 5.52 -9.86 14.74
N ASP A 158 5.41 -10.01 16.05
CA ASP A 158 4.24 -9.58 16.80
C ASP A 158 4.24 -8.05 16.96
N LEU A 159 3.17 -7.41 16.51
CA LEU A 159 3.02 -5.95 16.58
C LEU A 159 2.34 -5.55 17.89
N PHE A 160 3.05 -4.78 18.70
CA PHE A 160 2.52 -4.19 19.94
C PHE A 160 2.41 -2.67 19.81
N ARG A 161 1.19 -2.17 19.96
CA ARG A 161 0.88 -0.73 20.08
C ARG A 161 1.13 -0.26 21.50
N LEU A 162 1.92 0.81 21.68
CA LEU A 162 2.37 1.24 23.02
C LEU A 162 1.73 2.56 23.50
N VAL A 163 1.59 3.56 22.63
CA VAL A 163 1.09 4.90 22.97
C VAL A 163 0.26 5.45 21.81
N SER A 164 -0.89 6.04 22.13
CA SER A 164 -1.79 6.75 21.20
C SER A 164 -1.95 8.21 21.58
#